data_AF-A0A3D5E1T8-F1
#
_entry.id   AF-A0A3D5E1T8-F1
#
_cell.length_a   1.000
_cell.length_b   1.000
_cell.length_c   1.000
_cell.angle_alpha   90.00
_cell.angle_beta   90.00
_cell.angle_gamma   90.00
#
_symmetry.space_group_name_H-M   'P 1'
#
loop_
_entity.id
_entity.type
_entity.pdbx_description
1 polymer ?
#
loop_
_entity_poly.entity_id
_entity_poly.type
_entity_poly.pdbx_seq_one_letter_code
_entity_poly.pdbx_strand_id
1 'polypeptide(L)' 'MISVETQGHVAVVQMAHGKANALDTTLCRELTARFGELERGGHRAAVLTGHGHIFSAGAD' A
#
# COMPACT_ATOMS: atom_id res chain seq x y z
N MET A 1 -3.52 7.12 -3.70
CA MET A 1 -3.96 7.12 -2.28
C MET A 1 -3.78 5.73 -1.71
N ILE A 2 -3.23 5.63 -0.50
CA ILE A 2 -2.99 4.36 0.20
C ILE A 2 -3.71 4.40 1.55
N SER A 3 -4.50 3.38 1.85
CA SER A 3 -5.09 3.17 3.18
C SER A 3 -4.38 2.05 3.92
N VAL A 4 -4.41 2.11 5.26
CA VAL A 4 -3.88 1.06 6.13
C VAL A 4 -4.95 0.71 7.17
N GLU A 5 -5.25 -0.58 7.28
CA GLU A 5 -6.06 -1.15 8.35
C GLU A 5 -5.19 -2.10 9.19
N THR A 6 -5.40 -2.14 10.50
CA THR A 6 -4.70 -3.09 11.38
C THR A 6 -5.60 -4.27 11.71
N GLN A 7 -5.15 -5.48 11.38
CA GLN A 7 -5.81 -6.74 11.73
C GLN A 7 -4.88 -7.57 12.63
N GLY A 8 -5.11 -7.47 13.94
CA GLY A 8 -4.22 -8.05 14.95
C GLY A 8 -2.83 -7.43 14.88
N HIS A 9 -1.82 -8.23 14.52
CA HIS A 9 -0.44 -7.76 14.34
C HIS A 9 -0.06 -7.50 12.87
N VAL A 10 -1.03 -7.60 11.95
CA VAL A 10 -0.81 -7.45 10.51
C VAL A 10 -1.37 -6.12 10.04
N ALA A 11 -0.59 -5.36 9.30
CA ALA A 11 -1.06 -4.17 8.61
C ALA A 11 -1.55 -4.55 7.20
N VAL A 12 -2.81 -4.27 6.88
CA VAL A 12 -3.39 -4.43 5.55
C VAL A 12 -3.30 -3.08 4.84
N VAL A 13 -2.39 -2.99 3.87
CA VAL A 13 -2.11 -1.80 3.07
C VAL A 13 -2.82 -1.93 1.73
N GLN A 14 -3.75 -1.03 1.43
CA GLN A 14 -4.52 -1.06 0.19
C GLN A 14 -4.21 0.14 -0.70
N MET A 15 -3.84 -0.14 -1.95
CA MET A 15 -3.61 0.87 -2.98
C MET A 15 -4.91 1.23 -3.69
N ALA A 16 -5.24 2.51 -3.70
CA ALA A 16 -6.30 3.11 -4.50
C ALA A 16 -5.73 4.35 -5.20
N HIS A 17 -5.02 4.13 -6.31
CA HIS A 17 -4.31 5.18 -7.06
C HIS A 17 -4.70 5.15 -8.54
N GLY A 18 -5.34 6.23 -8.99
CA GLY A 18 -5.88 6.30 -10.35
C GLY A 18 -6.84 5.14 -10.65
N LYS A 19 -6.93 4.76 -11.93
CA LYS A 19 -7.81 3.66 -12.37
C LYS A 19 -7.21 2.27 -12.14
N ALA A 20 -5.88 2.18 -12.07
CA ALA A 20 -5.21 0.89 -12.19
C ALA A 20 -3.99 0.68 -11.29
N ASN A 21 -3.82 1.51 -10.25
CA ASN A 21 -2.67 1.48 -9.35
C ASN A 21 -1.34 1.42 -10.11
N ALA A 22 -1.21 2.23 -11.17
CA ALA A 22 0.04 2.34 -11.92
C ALA A 22 1.11 2.92 -10.98
N LEU A 23 2.32 2.33 -11.03
CA LEU A 23 3.43 2.63 -10.13
C LEU A 23 4.18 3.88 -10.61
N ASP A 24 3.49 5.01 -10.62
CA ASP A 24 4.14 6.30 -10.83
C ASP A 24 5.01 6.68 -9.62
N THR A 25 5.78 7.76 -9.77
CA THR A 25 6.68 8.21 -8.70
C THR A 25 5.93 8.67 -7.44
N THR A 26 4.69 9.15 -7.58
CA THR A 26 3.88 9.60 -6.44
C THR A 26 3.47 8.41 -5.58
N LEU A 27 2.88 7.37 -6.19
CA LEU A 27 2.49 6.15 -5.50
C LEU A 27 3.71 5.44 -4.90
N CYS A 28 4.84 5.40 -5.60
CA CYS A 28 6.07 4.83 -5.07
C CYS A 28 6.54 5.54 -3.79
N ARG A 29 6.54 6.89 -3.78
CA ARG A 29 6.91 7.68 -2.59
C ARG A 29 5.91 7.48 -1.44
N GLU A 30 4.61 7.43 -1.74
CA GLU A 30 3.59 7.13 -0.73
C GLU A 30 3.80 5.74 -0.12
N LEU A 31 4.05 4.71 -0.93
CA LEU A 31 4.35 3.35 -0.46
C LEU A 31 5.59 3.35 0.45
N THR A 32 6.69 3.97 0.04
CA THR A 32 7.90 4.07 0.86
C THR A 32 7.62 4.71 2.21
N ALA A 33 6.91 5.85 2.23
CA ALA A 33 6.56 6.54 3.47
C ALA A 33 5.70 5.65 4.38
N ARG A 34 4.65 5.02 3.85
CA ARG A 34 3.76 4.15 4.62
C ARG A 34 4.47 2.94 5.19
N PHE A 35 5.23 2.21 4.38
CA PHE A 35 5.97 1.05 4.88
C PHE A 35 7.01 1.44 5.93
N GLY A 36 7.66 2.60 5.79
CA GLY A 36 8.56 3.14 6.81
C GLY A 36 7.86 3.53 8.11
N GLU A 37 6.57 3.92 8.09
CA GLU A 37 5.75 4.08 9.29
C GLU A 37 5.43 2.73 9.93
N LEU A 38 5.07 1.73 9.13
CA LEU A 38 4.70 0.39 9.63
C LEU A 38 5.87 -0.35 10.28
N GLU A 39 7.06 -0.22 9.70
CA GLU A 39 8.30 -0.77 10.26
C GLU A 39 8.56 -0.25 11.68
N ARG A 40 8.30 1.06 11.91
CA ARG A 40 8.43 1.70 13.23
C ARG A 40 7.25 1.43 14.16
N GLY A 41 6.10 1.01 13.61
CA GLY A 41 4.82 0.84 14.33
C GLY A 41 4.65 -0.48 15.07
N GLY A 42 5.60 -1.42 14.96
CA GLY A 42 5.55 -2.69 15.70
C GLY A 42 4.63 -3.76 15.09
N HIS A 43 4.18 -3.57 13.84
CA HIS A 43 3.49 -4.63 13.10
C HIS A 43 4.43 -5.81 12.83
N ARG A 44 3.93 -7.05 12.91
CA ARG A 44 4.73 -8.25 12.65
C ARG A 44 4.81 -8.61 11.17
N ALA A 45 3.83 -8.15 10.39
CA ALA A 45 3.76 -8.36 8.96
C ALA A 45 2.90 -7.27 8.30
N ALA A 46 3.04 -7.14 6.98
CA ALA A 46 2.18 -6.32 6.16
C ALA A 46 1.66 -7.12 4.95
N VAL A 47 0.41 -6.88 4.58
CA VAL A 47 -0.22 -7.36 3.35
C VAL A 47 -0.40 -6.15 2.45
N LEU A 48 0.17 -6.17 1.25
CA LEU A 48 -0.09 -5.16 0.23
C LEU A 48 -1.15 -5.69 -0.74
N THR A 49 -2.18 -4.89 -1.02
CA THR A 49 -3.23 -5.24 -1.97
C THR A 49 -3.69 -4.03 -2.79
N GLY A 50 -4.42 -4.28 -3.87
CA GLY A 50 -5.09 -3.25 -4.66
C GLY A 50 -6.56 -3.08 -4.26
N HIS A 51 -7.13 -1.93 -4.58
CA HIS A 51 -8.56 -1.69 -4.51
C HIS A 51 -9.28 -2.17 -5.79
N GLY A 52 -10.45 -2.78 -5.62
CA GLY A 52 -11.27 -3.26 -6.73
C GLY A 52 -10.78 -4.57 -7.34
N HIS A 53 -10.71 -4.62 -8.67
CA HIS A 53 -10.49 -5.87 -9.43
C HIS A 53 -9.02 -6.18 -9.78
N ILE A 54 -8.12 -5.22 -9.58
CA ILE A 54 -6.71 -5.38 -9.97
C ILE A 54 -5.79 -4.95 -8.84
N PHE A 55 -4.65 -5.65 -8.74
CA PHE A 55 -3.58 -5.26 -7.83
C PHE A 55 -2.88 -4.00 -8.32
N SER A 56 -2.23 -4.08 -9.48
CA SER A 56 -1.56 -2.98 -10.18
C SER A 56 -1.43 -3.31 -11.67
N ALA A 57 -1.52 -2.29 -12.53
CA ALA A 57 -1.24 -2.42 -13.95
C ALA A 57 0.25 -2.35 -14.30
N GLY A 58 1.14 -2.20 -13.31
CA GLY A 58 2.58 -2.08 -13.53
C GLY A 58 3.07 -0.64 -13.46
N ALA A 59 4.24 -0.36 -14.04
CA ALA A 59 4.81 0.98 -14.09
C ALA A 59 3.97 1.93 -14.96
N ASP A 60 3.94 3.20 -14.57
CA ASP A 60 3.46 4.33 -15.39
C ASP A 60 4.65 4.94 -16.15
#